data_AF-A0A832FU93-F1
#
_entry.id   AF-A0A832FU93-F1
#
_cell.length_a   1.000
_cell.length_b   1.000
_cell.length_c   1.000
_cell.angle_alpha   90.00
_cell.angle_beta   90.00
_cell.angle_gamma   90.00
#
_symmetry.space_group_name_H-M   'P 1'
#
loop_
_entity.id
_entity.type
_entity.pdbx_description
1 polymer ?
#
loop_
_entity_poly.entity_id
_entity_poly.type
_entity_poly.pdbx_seq_one_letter_code
_entity_poly.pdbx_strand_id
1 'polypeptide(L)'
;MKLKLRILPLRSEKLSAVLNPRDAEELGLMPGDRVKVVVGKESFVAELDVSGILEEGEIGICSFTAETCRIEEECSAEVIPVSRPKAVEFIRKKLDGAKLTSHEMKTIISDISKNVLNDLEISVFILANEILGMSDDELQWMIEAIVDNGERIAFERGVVVDVHSIGGLPSNRFPIITVPT
;
A
#
# COMPACT_ATOMS: atom_id res chain seq x y z
N MET A 1 -13.05 -15.21 -11.58
CA MET A 1 -13.71 -15.11 -12.91
C MET A 1 -12.69 -14.65 -13.94
N LYS A 2 -12.67 -15.24 -15.15
CA LYS A 2 -11.80 -14.77 -16.24
C LYS A 2 -12.50 -13.65 -16.99
N LEU A 3 -11.85 -12.50 -17.07
CA LEU A 3 -12.35 -11.29 -17.72
C LEU A 3 -11.38 -10.86 -18.81
N LYS A 4 -11.91 -10.23 -19.85
CA LYS A 4 -11.11 -9.60 -20.90
C LYS A 4 -10.51 -8.31 -20.37
N LEU A 5 -9.20 -8.14 -20.50
CA LEU A 5 -8.53 -6.94 -20.02
C LEU A 5 -8.73 -5.78 -20.99
N ARG A 6 -8.93 -4.58 -20.44
CA ARG A 6 -8.97 -3.33 -21.18
C ARG A 6 -8.15 -2.28 -20.44
N ILE A 7 -7.18 -1.68 -21.12
CA ILE A 7 -6.41 -0.58 -20.53
C ILE A 7 -7.24 0.71 -20.62
N LEU A 8 -7.39 1.37 -19.47
CA LEU A 8 -8.05 2.66 -19.39
C LEU A 8 -6.98 3.75 -19.38
N PRO A 9 -7.14 4.85 -20.16
CA PRO A 9 -6.21 5.98 -20.18
C PRO A 9 -6.37 6.87 -18.94
N LEU A 10 -6.43 6.25 -17.76
CA LEU A 10 -6.57 6.86 -16.46
C LEU A 10 -5.28 6.64 -15.69
N ARG A 11 -4.75 7.71 -15.11
CA ARG A 11 -3.58 7.65 -14.24
C ARG A 11 -4.04 7.67 -12.80
N SER A 12 -3.76 6.60 -12.08
CA SER A 12 -3.95 6.48 -10.64
C SER A 12 -2.57 6.44 -9.97
N GLU A 13 -2.45 6.96 -8.76
CA GLU A 13 -1.24 6.77 -7.93
C GLU A 13 -1.18 5.36 -7.33
N LYS A 14 -2.30 4.64 -7.35
CA LYS A 14 -2.44 3.29 -6.80
C LYS A 14 -2.80 2.28 -7.88
N LEU A 15 -2.54 1.02 -7.58
CA LEU A 15 -3.04 -0.09 -8.39
C LEU A 15 -4.56 -0.17 -8.21
N SER A 16 -5.30 0.25 -9.25
CA SER A 16 -6.75 0.13 -9.30
C SER A 16 -7.20 -0.77 -10.45
N ALA A 17 -8.33 -1.43 -10.24
CA ALA A 17 -9.04 -2.22 -11.23
C ALA A 17 -10.49 -1.75 -11.29
N VAL A 18 -11.08 -1.76 -12.48
CA VAL A 18 -12.46 -1.32 -12.71
C VAL A 18 -13.28 -2.51 -13.19
N LEU A 19 -14.45 -2.73 -12.61
CA LEU A 19 -15.43 -3.72 -13.09
C LEU A 19 -16.74 -3.07 -13.51
N ASN A 20 -17.46 -3.75 -14.40
CA ASN A 20 -18.85 -3.44 -14.68
C ASN A 20 -19.70 -3.70 -13.42
N PRO A 21 -20.75 -2.88 -13.14
CA PRO A 21 -21.65 -3.09 -12.01
C PRO A 21 -22.24 -4.51 -11.89
N ARG A 22 -22.57 -5.15 -13.02
CA ARG A 22 -23.15 -6.51 -13.02
C ARG A 22 -22.12 -7.57 -12.66
N ASP A 23 -20.90 -7.48 -13.20
CA ASP A 23 -19.81 -8.40 -12.85
C ASP A 23 -19.40 -8.25 -11.38
N ALA A 24 -19.39 -7.02 -10.86
CA ALA A 24 -19.12 -6.76 -9.44
C ALA A 24 -20.22 -7.38 -8.55
N GLU A 25 -21.49 -7.20 -8.90
CA GLU A 25 -22.62 -7.79 -8.16
C GLU A 25 -22.59 -9.33 -8.19
N GLU A 26 -22.30 -9.95 -9.33
CA GLU A 26 -22.17 -11.40 -9.46
C GLU A 26 -21.03 -11.96 -8.59
N LEU A 27 -19.93 -11.21 -8.47
CA LEU A 27 -18.80 -11.56 -7.61
C LEU A 27 -19.01 -11.16 -6.14
N GLY A 28 -20.11 -10.47 -5.81
CA GLY A 28 -20.39 -9.95 -4.47
C GLY A 28 -19.39 -8.89 -4.01
N LEU A 29 -18.80 -8.16 -4.95
CA LEU A 29 -17.78 -7.14 -4.72
C LEU A 29 -18.40 -5.74 -4.69
N MET A 30 -17.90 -4.89 -3.80
CA MET A 30 -18.28 -3.49 -3.68
C MET A 30 -17.13 -2.55 -4.08
N PRO A 31 -17.44 -1.29 -4.45
CA PRO A 31 -16.40 -0.27 -4.61
C PRO A 31 -15.54 -0.15 -3.34
N GLY A 32 -14.22 -0.09 -3.51
CA GLY A 32 -13.24 -0.07 -2.43
C GLY A 32 -12.82 -1.47 -1.93
N ASP A 33 -13.46 -2.55 -2.40
CA ASP A 33 -13.00 -3.90 -2.10
C ASP A 33 -11.62 -4.17 -2.72
N ARG A 34 -10.88 -5.09 -2.09
CA ARG A 34 -9.60 -5.54 -2.59
C ARG A 34 -9.77 -6.78 -3.43
N VAL A 35 -9.17 -6.73 -4.61
CA VAL A 35 -9.12 -7.87 -5.50
C VAL A 35 -7.67 -8.18 -5.87
N LYS A 36 -7.34 -9.45 -5.90
CA LYS A 36 -6.11 -9.94 -6.51
C LYS A 36 -6.41 -10.13 -7.98
N VAL A 37 -5.72 -9.36 -8.81
CA VAL A 37 -5.79 -9.48 -10.26
C VAL A 37 -4.60 -10.33 -10.71
N VAL A 38 -4.89 -11.43 -11.38
CA VAL A 38 -3.89 -12.35 -11.93
C VAL A 38 -3.87 -12.21 -13.43
N VAL A 39 -2.72 -11.83 -14.00
CA VAL A 39 -2.51 -11.67 -15.44
C VAL A 39 -1.37 -12.59 -15.87
N GLY A 40 -1.70 -13.71 -16.49
CA GLY A 40 -0.71 -14.72 -16.87
C GLY A 40 0.00 -15.32 -15.65
N LYS A 41 1.28 -14.97 -15.47
CA LYS A 41 2.11 -15.39 -14.31
C LYS A 41 2.26 -14.31 -13.24
N GLU A 42 1.92 -13.07 -13.57
CA GLU A 42 2.01 -11.93 -12.66
C GLU A 42 0.71 -11.80 -11.87
N SER A 43 0.82 -11.29 -10.64
CA SER A 43 -0.37 -10.97 -9.85
C SER A 43 -0.12 -9.80 -8.93
N PHE A 44 -1.13 -8.96 -8.74
CA PHE A 44 -1.08 -7.80 -7.87
C PHE A 44 -2.41 -7.64 -7.14
N VAL A 45 -2.39 -6.90 -6.03
CA VAL A 45 -3.60 -6.51 -5.30
C VAL A 45 -3.98 -5.11 -5.76
N ALA A 46 -5.25 -4.92 -6.09
CA ALA A 46 -5.80 -3.65 -6.51
C ALA A 46 -7.07 -3.31 -5.73
N GLU A 47 -7.31 -2.01 -5.59
CA GLU A 47 -8.59 -1.48 -5.14
C GLU A 47 -9.57 -1.51 -6.30
N LEU A 48 -10.77 -2.02 -6.03
CA LEU A 48 -11.82 -2.16 -7.03
C LEU A 48 -12.67 -0.89 -7.10
N ASP A 49 -12.74 -0.33 -8.30
CA ASP A 49 -13.75 0.65 -8.68
C ASP A 49 -14.84 -0.04 -9.51
N VAL A 50 -16.06 0.48 -9.44
CA VAL A 50 -17.20 -0.03 -10.22
C VAL A 50 -17.72 1.08 -11.10
N SER A 51 -17.79 0.83 -12.41
CA SER A 51 -18.18 1.83 -13.39
C SER A 51 -18.81 1.21 -14.64
N GLY A 52 -19.81 1.89 -15.20
CA GLY A 52 -20.48 1.47 -16.45
C GLY A 52 -19.72 1.81 -17.74
N ILE A 53 -18.44 2.18 -17.65
CA ILE A 53 -17.59 2.49 -18.83
C ILE A 53 -17.14 1.20 -19.55
N LEU A 54 -17.18 0.06 -18.84
CA LEU A 54 -16.79 -1.25 -19.32
C LEU A 54 -18.02 -2.08 -19.68
N GLU A 55 -17.88 -2.93 -20.69
CA GLU A 55 -18.89 -3.95 -20.99
C GLU A 55 -18.81 -5.10 -19.98
N GLU A 56 -19.88 -5.90 -19.87
CA GLU A 56 -19.87 -7.12 -19.06
C GLU A 56 -18.79 -8.11 -19.55
N GLY A 57 -18.08 -8.74 -18.62
CA GLY A 57 -16.96 -9.62 -18.92
C GLY A 57 -15.64 -8.89 -19.21
N GLU A 58 -15.59 -7.56 -19.05
CA GLU A 58 -14.36 -6.76 -19.14
C GLU A 58 -13.85 -6.32 -17.76
N ILE A 59 -12.53 -6.24 -17.62
CA ILE A 59 -11.87 -5.59 -16.49
C ILE A 59 -10.98 -4.46 -16.99
N GLY A 60 -11.20 -3.28 -16.41
CA GLY A 60 -10.42 -2.09 -16.68
C GLY A 60 -9.20 -2.06 -15.79
N ILE A 61 -8.02 -1.82 -16.37
CA ILE A 61 -6.80 -1.55 -15.63
C ILE A 61 -6.27 -0.17 -16.03
N CYS A 62 -5.97 0.67 -15.04
CA CYS A 62 -5.39 1.99 -15.28
C CYS A 62 -4.00 1.88 -15.92
N SER A 63 -3.62 2.87 -16.75
CA SER A 63 -2.35 2.85 -17.48
C SER A 63 -1.13 2.74 -16.55
N PHE A 64 -1.17 3.39 -15.38
CA PHE A 64 -0.14 3.27 -14.35
C PHE A 64 0.07 1.83 -13.86
N THR A 65 -1.02 1.10 -13.61
CA THR A 65 -0.97 -0.30 -13.19
C THR A 65 -0.43 -1.17 -14.32
N ALA A 66 -0.84 -0.91 -15.56
CA ALA A 66 -0.35 -1.64 -16.74
C ALA A 66 1.16 -1.45 -16.95
N GLU A 67 1.67 -0.23 -16.81
CA GLU A 67 3.11 0.06 -16.89
C GLU A 67 3.90 -0.60 -15.75
N THR A 68 3.41 -0.45 -14.51
CA THR A 68 4.07 -0.98 -13.31
C THR A 68 4.15 -2.50 -13.34
N CYS A 69 3.08 -3.17 -13.79
CA CYS A 69 2.98 -4.62 -13.86
C CYS A 69 3.35 -5.21 -15.23
N ARG A 70 3.80 -4.39 -16.19
CA ARG A 70 4.20 -4.78 -17.56
C ARG A 70 3.13 -5.61 -18.27
N ILE A 71 1.88 -5.14 -18.21
CA ILE A 71 0.72 -5.84 -18.77
C ILE A 71 0.46 -5.40 -20.22
N GLU A 72 0.18 -6.36 -21.10
CA GLU A 72 -0.19 -6.13 -22.52
C GLU A 72 -1.72 -6.18 -22.73
N GLU A 73 -2.23 -5.42 -23.71
CA GLU A 73 -3.67 -5.22 -23.96
C GLU A 73 -4.47 -6.49 -24.33
N GLU A 74 -3.82 -7.57 -24.79
CA GLU A 74 -4.51 -8.79 -25.26
C GLU A 74 -4.60 -9.92 -24.21
N CYS A 75 -4.35 -9.62 -22.93
CA CYS A 75 -4.39 -10.63 -21.88
C CYS A 75 -5.80 -10.83 -21.30
N SER A 76 -6.11 -12.06 -20.88
CA SER A 76 -7.22 -12.30 -19.94
C SER A 76 -6.72 -12.13 -18.51
N ALA A 77 -7.51 -11.51 -17.64
CA ALA A 77 -7.21 -11.39 -16.23
C ALA A 77 -8.20 -12.21 -15.39
N GLU A 78 -7.71 -12.77 -14.29
CA GLU A 78 -8.57 -13.40 -13.29
C GLU A 78 -8.67 -12.53 -12.05
N VAL A 79 -9.91 -12.28 -11.63
CA VAL A 79 -10.22 -11.52 -10.41
C VAL A 79 -10.55 -12.50 -9.29
N ILE A 80 -9.83 -12.36 -8.18
CA ILE A 80 -10.00 -13.14 -6.96
C ILE A 80 -10.24 -12.17 -5.80
N PRO A 81 -11.40 -12.23 -5.12
CA PRO A 81 -11.64 -11.44 -3.92
C PRO A 81 -10.58 -11.72 -2.85
N VAL A 82 -10.07 -10.67 -2.20
CA VAL A 82 -9.08 -10.78 -1.14
C VAL A 82 -9.72 -10.44 0.19
N SER A 83 -9.60 -11.35 1.16
CA SER A 83 -10.05 -11.09 2.53
C SER A 83 -9.28 -9.92 3.14
N ARG A 84 -9.94 -9.20 4.05
CA ARG A 84 -9.33 -8.11 4.82
C ARG A 84 -7.98 -8.53 5.43
N PRO A 85 -6.91 -7.73 5.28
CA PRO A 85 -5.60 -8.04 5.86
C PRO A 85 -5.67 -8.12 7.39
N LYS A 86 -4.86 -9.01 7.98
CA LYS A 86 -4.76 -9.14 9.45
C LYS A 86 -4.28 -7.86 10.13
N ALA A 87 -3.43 -7.08 9.45
CA ALA A 87 -2.97 -5.79 9.92
C ALA A 87 -4.13 -4.84 10.28
N VAL A 88 -5.30 -4.96 9.64
CA VAL A 88 -6.44 -4.11 9.96
C VAL A 88 -7.04 -4.44 11.33
N GLU A 89 -7.02 -5.70 11.74
CA GLU A 89 -7.42 -6.09 13.10
C GLU A 89 -6.43 -5.54 14.14
N PHE A 90 -5.14 -5.52 13.81
CA PHE A 90 -4.11 -4.95 14.68
C PHE A 90 -4.24 -3.42 14.78
N ILE A 91 -4.54 -2.73 13.68
CA ILE A 91 -4.84 -1.29 13.70
C ILE A 91 -6.07 -1.01 14.57
N ARG A 92 -7.11 -1.85 14.48
CA ARG A 92 -8.29 -1.74 15.35
C ARG A 92 -7.94 -1.97 16.82
N LYS A 93 -7.12 -2.98 17.13
CA LYS A 93 -6.59 -3.18 18.48
C LYS A 93 -5.85 -1.94 19.00
N LYS A 94 -5.04 -1.28 18.15
CA LYS A 94 -4.37 -0.03 18.53
C LYS A 94 -5.37 1.10 18.78
N LEU A 95 -6.38 1.26 17.93
CA LEU A 95 -7.48 2.22 18.13
C LEU A 95 -8.24 2.00 19.45
N ASP A 96 -8.38 0.75 19.87
CA ASP A 96 -9.02 0.39 21.15
C ASP A 96 -8.11 0.68 22.38
N GLY A 97 -6.92 1.28 22.17
CA GLY A 97 -5.98 1.66 23.22
C GLY A 97 -5.04 0.55 23.66
N ALA A 98 -5.07 -0.62 23.01
CA ALA A 98 -4.20 -1.73 23.37
C ALA A 98 -2.82 -1.60 22.72
N LYS A 99 -1.79 -2.00 23.48
CA LYS A 99 -0.41 -2.07 23.00
C LYS A 99 -0.26 -3.14 21.92
N LEU A 100 0.39 -2.78 20.82
CA LEU A 100 0.76 -3.72 19.77
C LEU A 100 1.91 -4.60 20.24
N THR A 101 1.96 -5.85 19.78
CA THR A 101 3.13 -6.71 19.93
C THR A 101 4.12 -6.48 18.79
N SER A 102 5.37 -6.92 18.95
CA SER A 102 6.38 -6.83 17.88
C SER A 102 5.91 -7.47 16.56
N HIS A 103 5.24 -8.64 16.64
CA HIS A 103 4.71 -9.33 15.46
C HIS A 103 3.61 -8.53 14.76
N GLU A 104 2.68 -7.96 15.53
CA GLU A 104 1.59 -7.15 15.01
C GLU A 104 2.12 -5.88 14.32
N MET A 105 3.06 -5.18 14.97
CA MET A 105 3.71 -4.00 14.40
C MET A 105 4.46 -4.33 13.09
N LYS A 106 5.25 -5.40 13.08
CA LYS A 106 5.96 -5.86 11.88
C LYS A 106 5.01 -6.24 10.75
N THR A 107 3.85 -6.81 11.09
CA THR A 107 2.82 -7.14 10.09
C THR A 107 2.20 -5.89 9.48
N ILE A 108 1.83 -4.88 10.31
CA ILE A 108 1.31 -3.61 9.82
C ILE A 108 2.31 -2.95 8.86
N ILE A 109 3.57 -2.80 9.28
CA ILE A 109 4.59 -2.11 8.46
C ILE A 109 4.90 -2.89 7.17
N SER A 110 4.91 -4.23 7.20
CA SER A 110 5.11 -5.03 5.99
C SER A 110 3.93 -4.90 5.02
N ASP A 111 2.70 -4.87 5.53
CA ASP A 111 1.50 -4.69 4.70
C ASP A 111 1.45 -3.27 4.11
N ILE A 112 1.94 -2.24 4.80
CA ILE A 112 2.14 -0.89 4.24
C ILE A 112 3.17 -0.93 3.10
N SER A 113 4.36 -1.50 3.35
CA SER A 113 5.44 -1.57 2.35
C SER A 113 5.04 -2.32 1.08
N LYS A 114 4.15 -3.31 1.20
CA LYS A 114 3.63 -4.11 0.07
C LYS A 114 2.39 -3.52 -0.60
N ASN A 115 1.96 -2.31 -0.24
CA ASN A 115 0.71 -1.70 -0.71
C ASN A 115 -0.54 -2.57 -0.45
N VAL A 116 -0.54 -3.37 0.61
CA VAL A 116 -1.67 -4.19 1.03
C VAL A 116 -2.70 -3.32 1.78
N LEU A 117 -2.23 -2.41 2.62
CA LEU A 117 -3.09 -1.43 3.29
C LEU A 117 -3.39 -0.23 2.39
N ASN A 118 -4.62 0.27 2.46
CA ASN A 118 -5.03 1.47 1.73
C ASN A 118 -4.87 2.72 2.60
N ASP A 119 -4.98 3.90 1.99
CA ASP A 119 -4.81 5.18 2.68
C ASP A 119 -5.74 5.35 3.87
N LEU A 120 -6.96 4.79 3.82
CA LEU A 120 -7.89 4.85 4.94
C LEU A 120 -7.30 4.13 6.16
N GLU A 121 -6.84 2.89 5.98
CA GLU A 121 -6.25 2.09 7.05
C GLU A 121 -4.94 2.69 7.56
N ILE A 122 -4.10 3.20 6.66
CA ILE A 122 -2.85 3.89 7.02
C ILE A 122 -3.17 5.16 7.81
N SER A 123 -4.13 5.96 7.37
CA SER A 123 -4.56 7.19 8.06
C SER A 123 -5.09 6.87 9.45
N VAL A 124 -5.89 5.82 9.58
CA VAL A 124 -6.41 5.34 10.86
C VAL A 124 -5.27 4.91 11.79
N PHE A 125 -4.27 4.18 11.28
CA PHE A 125 -3.10 3.81 12.07
C PHE A 125 -2.31 5.04 12.55
N ILE A 126 -2.07 6.03 11.68
CA ILE A 126 -1.40 7.28 12.04
C ILE A 126 -2.18 8.03 13.13
N LEU A 127 -3.49 8.22 12.93
CA LEU A 127 -4.35 8.90 13.90
C LEU A 127 -4.40 8.16 15.23
N ALA A 128 -4.44 6.83 15.22
CA ALA A 128 -4.41 6.04 16.44
C ALA A 128 -3.12 6.29 17.24
N ASN A 129 -1.96 6.34 16.56
CA ASN A 129 -0.69 6.64 17.22
C ASN A 129 -0.57 8.09 17.68
N GLU A 130 -1.14 9.05 16.95
CA GLU A 130 -1.16 10.46 17.37
C GLU A 130 -2.02 10.68 18.62
N ILE A 131 -3.22 10.09 18.65
CA ILE A 131 -4.19 10.29 19.74
C ILE A 131 -3.80 9.48 20.99
N LEU A 132 -3.34 8.25 20.81
CA LEU A 132 -3.10 7.31 21.92
C LEU A 132 -1.62 7.16 22.29
N GLY A 133 -0.72 7.67 21.44
CA GLY A 133 0.72 7.54 21.61
C GLY A 133 1.26 6.14 21.28
N MET A 134 2.57 6.00 21.40
CA MET A 134 3.30 4.73 21.34
C MET A 134 4.16 4.57 22.60
N SER A 135 4.26 3.34 23.10
CA SER A 135 5.30 2.99 24.06
C SER A 135 6.67 2.89 23.40
N ASP A 136 7.75 3.00 24.18
CA ASP A 136 9.13 2.87 23.67
C ASP A 136 9.36 1.55 22.93
N ASP A 137 8.76 0.45 23.42
CA ASP A 137 8.83 -0.85 22.75
C ASP A 137 8.14 -0.82 21.37
N GLU A 138 6.95 -0.22 21.27
CA GLU A 138 6.22 -0.09 20.00
C GLU A 138 7.00 0.75 19.00
N LEU A 139 7.59 1.86 19.47
CA LEU A 139 8.44 2.72 18.67
C LEU A 139 9.66 1.95 18.15
N GLN A 140 10.35 1.20 19.01
CA GLN A 140 11.48 0.36 18.61
C GLN A 140 11.06 -0.67 17.56
N TRP A 141 9.97 -1.41 17.78
CA TRP A 141 9.50 -2.43 16.83
C TRP A 141 9.07 -1.81 15.50
N MET A 142 8.49 -0.62 15.51
CA MET A 142 8.14 0.12 14.31
C MET A 142 9.40 0.49 13.51
N ILE A 143 10.42 1.03 14.18
CA ILE A 143 11.70 1.39 13.55
C ILE A 143 12.36 0.14 12.93
N GLU A 144 12.48 -0.95 13.69
CA GLU A 144 13.02 -2.22 13.19
C GLU A 144 12.26 -2.70 11.95
N ALA A 145 10.93 -2.67 12.00
CA ALA A 145 10.10 -3.11 10.88
C ALA A 145 10.29 -2.24 9.63
N ILE A 146 10.44 -0.91 9.79
CA ILE A 146 10.71 0.00 8.67
C ILE A 146 12.07 -0.33 8.03
N VAL A 147 13.11 -0.53 8.86
CA VAL A 147 14.45 -0.87 8.38
C VAL A 147 14.50 -2.26 7.72
N ASP A 148 13.69 -3.21 8.20
CA ASP A 148 13.61 -4.56 7.65
C ASP A 148 12.86 -4.64 6.32
N ASN A 149 11.92 -3.73 6.05
CA ASN A 149 11.18 -3.66 4.79
C ASN A 149 11.81 -2.66 3.79
N GLY A 150 12.93 -2.03 4.13
CA GLY A 150 13.67 -1.11 3.27
C GLY A 150 14.98 -1.69 2.72
N GLU A 151 15.56 -0.99 1.76
CA GLU A 151 16.91 -1.31 1.29
C GLU A 151 17.97 -0.80 2.26
N ARG A 152 19.07 -1.53 2.39
CA ARG A 152 20.20 -1.17 3.25
C ARG A 152 21.44 -0.91 2.41
N ILE A 153 22.04 0.25 2.60
CA ILE A 153 23.31 0.62 1.97
C ILE A 153 24.45 0.28 2.93
N ALA A 154 25.42 -0.49 2.44
CA ALA A 154 26.66 -0.79 3.17
C ALA A 154 27.79 0.08 2.60
N PHE A 155 28.47 0.83 3.46
CA PHE A 155 29.63 1.62 3.09
C PHE A 155 30.91 0.83 3.37
N GLU A 156 31.81 0.74 2.40
CA GLU A 156 32.97 -0.15 2.48
C GLU A 156 34.01 0.25 3.53
N ARG A 157 34.12 1.55 3.85
CA ARG A 157 35.14 2.09 4.77
C ARG A 157 34.66 3.37 5.46
N GLY A 158 35.16 3.59 6.67
CA GLY A 158 34.98 4.82 7.44
C GLY A 158 33.84 4.77 8.45
N VAL A 159 33.70 5.84 9.23
CA VAL A 159 32.57 6.05 10.14
C VAL A 159 31.47 6.76 9.34
N VAL A 160 30.28 6.17 9.30
CA VAL A 160 29.10 6.79 8.69
C VAL A 160 28.51 7.78 9.69
N VAL A 161 28.36 9.03 9.28
CA VAL A 161 27.75 10.10 10.07
C VAL A 161 26.53 10.63 9.32
N ASP A 162 25.49 11.00 10.06
CA ASP A 162 24.26 11.56 9.51
C ASP A 162 23.83 12.77 10.34
N VAL A 163 23.14 13.72 9.71
CA VAL A 163 22.53 14.88 10.34
C VAL A 163 21.07 14.98 9.92
N HIS A 164 20.18 14.92 10.91
CA HIS A 164 18.75 15.02 10.69
C HIS A 164 18.15 16.18 11.49
N SER A 165 17.15 16.84 10.93
CA SER A 165 16.34 17.85 11.60
C SER A 165 14.88 17.49 11.44
N ILE A 166 14.13 17.45 12.55
CA ILE A 166 12.69 17.20 12.55
C ILE A 166 11.88 18.28 11.79
N GLY A 167 12.52 19.41 11.47
CA GLY A 167 11.88 20.52 10.75
C GLY A 167 11.04 21.43 11.65
N GLY A 168 10.02 22.06 11.05
CA GLY A 168 9.10 22.98 11.73
C GLY A 168 9.49 24.47 11.70
N LEU A 169 10.70 24.81 11.26
CA LEU A 169 11.16 26.20 11.12
C LEU A 169 11.27 26.60 9.64
N PRO A 170 10.74 27.79 9.25
CA PRO A 170 10.90 28.28 7.90
C PRO A 170 12.38 28.54 7.59
N SER A 171 12.78 28.28 6.34
CA SER A 171 14.16 28.50 5.86
C SER A 171 15.26 27.68 6.57
N ASN A 172 14.95 26.49 7.08
CA ASN A 172 15.96 25.60 7.65
C ASN A 172 16.93 25.08 6.56
N ARG A 173 18.12 25.69 6.48
CA ARG A 173 19.22 25.28 5.58
C ARG A 173 20.34 24.52 6.30
N PHE A 174 20.14 24.15 7.56
CA PHE A 174 21.18 23.56 8.39
C PHE A 174 21.78 22.27 7.80
N PRO A 175 20.98 21.24 7.40
CA PRO A 175 21.55 19.99 6.90
C PRO A 175 22.47 20.17 5.67
N ILE A 176 22.10 21.10 4.77
CA ILE A 176 22.85 21.39 3.55
C ILE A 176 24.19 22.09 3.85
N ILE A 177 24.25 22.94 4.88
CA ILE A 177 25.50 23.61 5.27
C ILE A 177 26.40 22.64 6.05
N THR A 178 25.82 21.74 6.84
CA THR A 178 26.57 20.80 7.68
C THR A 178 27.23 19.69 6.87
N VAL A 179 26.62 19.25 5.77
CA VAL A 179 27.22 18.28 4.83
C VAL A 179 27.72 19.03 3.60
N PRO A 180 28.98 19.50 3.57
CA PRO A 180 29.52 20.17 2.39
C PRO A 180 29.56 19.20 1.20
N THR A 181 28.91 19.59 0.10
CA THR A 181 28.98 18.93 -1.21
C THR A 181 30.30 19.18 -1.91
#